data_AF-A0A182TCI1-F1
#
_entry.id   AF-A0A182TCI1-F1
#
_cell.length_a   1.000
_cell.length_b   1.000
_cell.length_c   1.000
_cell.angle_alpha   90.00
_cell.angle_beta   90.00
_cell.angle_gamma   90.00
#
_symmetry.space_group_name_H-M   'P 1'
#
loop_
_entity.id
_entity.type
_entity.pdbx_description
1 polymer ?
#
loop_
_entity_poly.entity_id
_entity_poly.type
_entity_poly.pdbx_seq_one_letter_code
_entity_poly.pdbx_strand_id
1 'polypeptide(L)'
;TYSPPKNGERNTDLDEWCIVELQGDLDVRGDRIMEGQFIGDLLYNKYGQPILIIGHHILQGRLQKIEKPLLVIEKCDLKRRDAMDEDETMLDISQLPVTQSQEQHDLDSTAHSITSNRTVLDTTVAIEHKVVPKVEYRVRAVVRNKVLFKARPKPIIANVSKTV
;
A
#
# COMPACT_ATOMS: atom_id res chain seq x y z
N THR A 1 22.15 -18.82 7.48
CA THR A 1 21.31 -20.04 7.60
C THR A 1 20.21 -19.74 8.59
N TYR A 2 18.94 -19.86 8.19
CA TYR A 2 17.78 -19.51 9.02
C TYR A 2 17.39 -20.71 9.88
N SER A 3 17.16 -20.46 11.18
CA SER A 3 16.65 -21.43 12.14
C SER A 3 15.18 -21.11 12.45
N PRO A 4 14.29 -22.10 12.54
CA PRO A 4 12.88 -21.84 12.81
C PRO A 4 12.64 -21.46 14.28
N PRO A 5 11.68 -20.56 14.56
CA PRO A 5 11.33 -20.17 15.92
C PRO A 5 10.62 -21.33 16.64
N LYS A 6 10.92 -21.48 17.93
CA LYS A 6 10.30 -22.45 18.82
C LYS A 6 9.13 -21.81 19.55
N ASN A 7 7.97 -22.46 19.48
CA ASN A 7 6.77 -22.32 20.32
C ASN A 7 6.31 -20.89 20.71
N GLY A 8 5.26 -20.41 20.04
CA GLY A 8 4.31 -19.44 20.61
C GLY A 8 4.58 -17.96 20.35
N GLU A 9 5.75 -17.58 19.86
CA GLU A 9 5.99 -16.21 19.39
C GLU A 9 5.47 -16.07 17.96
N ARG A 10 4.51 -15.16 17.74
CA ARG A 10 4.22 -14.68 16.38
C ARG A 10 5.49 -14.02 15.88
N ASN A 11 6.30 -14.74 15.11
CA ASN A 11 7.34 -14.13 14.30
C ASN A 11 6.61 -13.14 13.39
N THR A 12 6.64 -11.85 13.72
CA THR A 12 5.94 -10.79 12.97
C THR A 12 6.74 -10.45 11.72
N ASP A 13 7.08 -11.49 10.94
CA ASP A 13 7.62 -11.29 9.62
C ASP A 13 6.44 -10.75 8.79
N LEU A 14 6.47 -9.45 8.53
CA LEU A 14 5.48 -8.80 7.68
C LEU A 14 5.46 -9.53 6.34
N ASP A 15 4.25 -9.81 5.82
CA ASP A 15 4.11 -10.46 4.53
C ASP A 15 4.96 -9.74 3.47
N GLU A 16 5.69 -10.49 2.66
CA GLU A 16 6.41 -9.94 1.52
C GLU A 16 5.55 -10.07 0.26
N TRP A 17 5.09 -8.94 -0.26
CA TRP A 17 4.32 -8.88 -1.50
C TRP A 17 5.21 -8.48 -2.68
N CYS A 18 4.76 -8.80 -3.88
CA CYS A 18 5.44 -8.44 -5.12
C CYS A 18 4.48 -7.66 -6.02
N ILE A 19 4.97 -6.57 -6.61
CA ILE A 19 4.20 -5.79 -7.59
C ILE A 19 4.37 -6.42 -8.98
N VAL A 20 3.28 -6.54 -9.73
CA VAL A 20 3.32 -6.79 -11.17
C VAL A 20 3.10 -5.47 -11.90
N GLU A 21 4.10 -5.02 -12.66
CA GLU A 21 4.08 -3.74 -13.38
C GLU A 21 4.07 -4.00 -14.89
N LEU A 22 3.06 -3.45 -15.58
CA LEU A 22 2.90 -3.53 -17.02
C LEU A 22 2.99 -2.12 -17.63
N GLN A 23 3.68 -1.99 -18.76
CA GLN A 23 3.69 -0.74 -19.53
C GLN A 23 2.52 -0.73 -20.53
N GLY A 24 1.58 0.19 -20.33
CA GLY A 24 0.37 0.35 -21.14
C GLY A 24 -0.89 0.14 -20.30
N ASP A 25 -2.02 0.01 -20.98
CA ASP A 25 -3.32 -0.16 -20.34
C ASP A 25 -3.75 -1.62 -20.33
N LEU A 26 -4.41 -2.03 -19.25
CA LEU A 26 -5.09 -3.31 -19.17
C LEU A 26 -6.57 -3.10 -19.51
N ASP A 27 -6.99 -3.65 -20.65
CA ASP A 27 -8.37 -3.55 -21.11
C ASP A 27 -9.20 -4.77 -20.66
N VAL A 28 -10.34 -4.52 -20.03
CA VAL A 28 -11.27 -5.55 -19.55
C VAL A 28 -12.49 -5.53 -20.44
N ARG A 29 -12.88 -6.70 -20.94
CA ARG A 29 -14.06 -6.80 -21.79
C ARG A 29 -15.33 -6.54 -20.99
N GLY A 30 -16.05 -5.49 -21.38
CA GLY A 30 -17.34 -5.11 -20.80
C GLY A 30 -17.22 -4.27 -19.54
N ASP A 31 -18.34 -4.00 -18.88
CA ASP A 31 -18.43 -3.15 -17.68
C ASP A 31 -18.09 -3.90 -16.38
N ARG A 32 -17.04 -4.73 -16.41
CA ARG A 32 -16.66 -5.58 -15.26
C ARG A 32 -15.55 -4.91 -14.46
N ILE A 33 -15.67 -4.99 -13.14
CA ILE A 33 -14.61 -4.65 -12.21
C ILE A 33 -13.51 -5.73 -12.34
N MET A 34 -12.24 -5.30 -12.36
CA MET A 34 -11.07 -6.20 -12.46
C MET A 34 -10.90 -7.12 -11.26
N GLU A 35 -11.39 -6.69 -10.09
CA GLU A 35 -11.23 -7.42 -8.83
C GLU A 35 -11.82 -8.83 -8.93
N GLY A 36 -11.03 -9.82 -8.52
CA GLY A 36 -11.42 -11.23 -8.54
C GLY A 36 -11.51 -11.85 -9.94
N GLN A 37 -11.19 -11.12 -11.01
CA GLN A 37 -11.22 -11.67 -12.36
C GLN A 37 -9.94 -12.42 -12.70
N PHE A 38 -10.10 -13.56 -13.39
CA PHE A 38 -8.98 -14.23 -14.01
C PHE A 38 -8.50 -13.42 -15.21
N ILE A 39 -7.28 -12.88 -15.09
CA ILE A 39 -6.63 -12.06 -16.11
C ILE A 39 -5.72 -12.90 -17.03
N GLY A 40 -5.09 -13.95 -16.49
CA GLY A 40 -4.10 -14.74 -17.22
C GLY A 40 -3.11 -15.48 -16.33
N ASP A 41 -2.11 -16.08 -16.96
CA ASP A 41 -1.13 -16.94 -16.32
C ASP A 41 0.23 -16.25 -16.18
N LEU A 42 0.80 -16.26 -14.97
CA LEU A 42 2.17 -15.84 -14.70
C LEU A 42 3.05 -17.07 -14.47
N LEU A 43 3.99 -17.31 -15.37
CA LEU A 43 4.91 -18.44 -15.33
C LEU A 43 6.35 -17.97 -15.15
N TYR A 44 7.20 -18.80 -14.56
CA TYR A 44 8.65 -18.58 -14.52
C TYR A 44 9.33 -19.66 -15.35
N ASN A 45 10.23 -19.25 -16.25
CA ASN A 45 11.06 -20.21 -16.96
C ASN A 45 12.19 -20.75 -16.07
N LYS A 46 12.94 -21.75 -16.54
CA LYS A 46 14.08 -22.35 -15.83
C LYS A 46 15.21 -21.36 -15.49
N TYR A 47 15.22 -20.19 -16.12
CA TYR A 47 16.18 -19.11 -15.87
C TYR A 47 15.64 -18.05 -14.88
N GLY A 48 14.46 -18.28 -14.29
CA GLY A 48 13.82 -17.36 -13.36
C GLY A 48 13.21 -16.12 -14.03
N GLN A 49 13.05 -16.12 -15.36
CA GLN A 49 12.40 -15.00 -16.05
C GLN A 49 10.88 -15.17 -16.03
N PRO A 50 10.13 -14.15 -15.61
CA PRO A 50 8.67 -14.17 -15.59
C PRO A 50 8.11 -13.99 -17.00
N ILE A 51 7.09 -14.78 -17.32
CA ILE A 51 6.33 -14.78 -18.58
C ILE A 51 4.86 -14.65 -18.20
N LEU A 52 4.20 -13.61 -18.69
CA LEU A 52 2.79 -13.35 -18.44
C LEU A 52 1.98 -13.54 -19.71
N ILE A 53 0.96 -14.39 -19.64
CA ILE A 53 0.05 -14.70 -20.74
C ILE A 53 -1.31 -14.08 -20.39
N ILE A 54 -1.73 -13.05 -21.13
CA ILE A 54 -3.01 -12.36 -20.92
C ILE A 54 -3.75 -12.29 -22.25
N GLY A 55 -4.93 -12.88 -22.32
CA GLY A 55 -5.69 -12.99 -23.56
C GLY A 55 -4.86 -13.63 -24.68
N HIS A 56 -4.65 -12.90 -25.79
CA HIS A 56 -3.84 -13.34 -26.93
C HIS A 56 -2.38 -12.87 -26.89
N HIS A 57 -1.94 -12.30 -25.76
CA HIS A 57 -0.62 -11.71 -25.63
C HIS A 57 0.28 -12.53 -24.73
N ILE A 58 1.56 -12.61 -25.12
CA ILE A 58 2.66 -13.08 -24.28
C ILE A 58 3.61 -11.92 -23.99
N LEU A 59 3.86 -11.68 -22.72
CA LEU A 59 4.76 -10.66 -22.22
C LEU A 59 5.94 -11.33 -21.52
N GLN A 60 7.15 -10.95 -21.93
CA GLN A 60 8.38 -11.40 -21.28
C GLN A 60 8.85 -10.31 -20.32
N GLY A 61 8.95 -10.66 -19.04
CA GLY A 61 9.29 -9.74 -17.98
C GLY A 61 10.65 -10.02 -17.35
N ARG A 62 10.94 -9.29 -16.28
CA ARG A 62 12.10 -9.49 -15.42
C ARG A 62 11.73 -9.21 -13.96
N LEU A 63 12.37 -9.89 -13.03
CA LEU A 63 12.34 -9.50 -11.62
C LEU A 63 13.29 -8.32 -11.43
N GLN A 64 12.81 -7.26 -10.79
CA GLN A 64 13.57 -6.04 -10.52
C GLN A 64 13.45 -5.68 -9.04
N LYS A 65 14.61 -5.54 -8.38
CA LYS A 65 14.68 -5.01 -7.00
C LYS A 65 14.29 -3.54 -7.00
N ILE A 66 13.53 -3.13 -5.99
CA ILE A 66 13.15 -1.75 -5.75
C ILE A 66 14.18 -1.15 -4.78
N GLU A 67 14.80 -0.03 -5.15
CA GLU A 67 15.83 0.62 -4.33
C GLU A 67 15.29 1.09 -2.97
N LYS A 68 14.05 1.57 -2.96
CA LYS A 68 13.32 1.98 -1.76
C LYS A 68 12.12 1.04 -1.60
N PRO A 69 12.21 0.04 -0.69
CA PRO A 69 11.09 -0.86 -0.43
C PRO A 69 9.81 -0.10 -0.09
N LEU A 70 8.67 -0.60 -0.57
CA LEU A 70 7.37 0.04 -0.37
C LEU A 70 6.61 -0.67 0.74
N LEU A 71 5.81 0.09 1.48
CA LEU A 71 4.89 -0.44 2.47
C LEU A 71 3.49 -0.49 1.87
N VAL A 72 2.83 -1.64 1.94
CA VAL A 72 1.41 -1.76 1.63
C VAL A 72 0.64 -1.41 2.89
N ILE A 73 -0.13 -0.33 2.83
CA ILE A 73 -0.96 0.14 3.93
C ILE A 73 -2.43 0.16 3.52
N GLU A 74 -3.28 -0.21 4.45
CA GLU A 74 -4.73 -0.11 4.30
C GLU A 74 -5.22 0.99 5.23
N LYS A 75 -5.97 1.95 4.68
CA LYS A 75 -6.65 2.96 5.47
C LYS A 75 -7.88 2.34 6.14
N CYS A 76 -8.02 2.54 7.45
CA CYS A 76 -9.14 2.11 8.25
C CYS A 76 -9.89 3.35 8.78
N ASP A 77 -11.16 3.52 8.37
CA ASP A 77 -12.03 4.55 8.93
C ASP A 77 -12.81 3.98 10.13
N LEU A 78 -12.76 4.63 11.29
CA LEU A 78 -13.41 4.17 12.52
C LEU A 78 -14.94 4.32 12.57
N LYS A 79 -15.60 4.61 11.44
CA LYS A 79 -17.05 4.90 11.41
C LYS A 79 -17.98 3.68 11.52
N ARG A 80 -17.50 2.48 11.89
CA ARG A 80 -18.30 1.23 11.83
C ARG A 80 -18.10 0.24 12.97
N ARG A 81 -17.68 0.68 14.17
CA ARG A 81 -17.64 -0.22 15.33
C ARG A 81 -18.49 0.17 16.54
N ASP A 82 -18.95 1.41 16.64
CA ASP A 82 -19.75 1.82 17.81
C ASP A 82 -21.18 2.13 17.38
N ALA A 83 -21.94 1.04 17.15
CA ALA A 83 -23.39 1.08 17.21
C ALA A 83 -23.91 0.16 18.33
N MET A 84 -23.13 0.01 19.41
CA MET A 84 -23.55 -0.47 20.73
C MET A 84 -22.41 -0.09 21.69
N ASP A 85 -22.51 1.09 22.31
CA ASP A 85 -22.16 1.35 23.71
C ASP A 85 -22.21 2.87 23.90
N GLU A 86 -23.32 3.31 24.48
CA GLU A 86 -23.47 4.64 25.03
C GLU A 86 -22.51 4.81 26.22
N ASP A 87 -22.02 6.04 26.40
CA ASP A 87 -21.21 6.57 27.51
C ASP A 87 -19.66 6.42 27.48
N GLU A 88 -19.03 7.59 27.44
CA GLU A 88 -17.78 7.97 28.10
C GLU A 88 -16.43 7.48 27.54
N THR A 89 -15.91 8.20 26.53
CA THR A 89 -14.50 8.65 26.59
C THR A 89 -14.38 10.12 26.22
N MET A 90 -14.78 11.00 27.15
CA MET A 90 -14.31 12.38 27.13
C MET A 90 -12.78 12.39 27.27
N LEU A 91 -12.06 12.78 26.22
CA LEU A 91 -10.66 13.15 26.36
C LEU A 91 -10.63 14.52 27.05
N ASP A 92 -10.31 14.53 28.33
CA ASP A 92 -10.13 15.73 29.14
C ASP A 92 -8.92 16.52 28.63
N ILE A 93 -9.19 17.72 28.07
CA ILE A 93 -8.22 18.61 27.45
C ILE A 93 -7.38 19.36 28.52
N SER A 94 -7.66 19.16 29.82
CA SER A 94 -6.97 19.85 30.92
C SER A 94 -5.48 19.45 31.13
N GLN A 95 -4.98 18.40 30.45
CA GLN A 95 -3.64 17.84 30.72
C GLN A 95 -2.61 18.03 29.59
N LEU A 96 -2.91 18.77 28.53
CA LEU A 96 -1.84 19.17 27.59
C LEU A 96 -1.00 20.28 28.25
N PRO A 97 0.34 20.10 28.36
CA PRO A 97 1.18 21.10 28.99
C PRO A 97 1.12 22.39 28.18
N VAL A 98 0.49 23.42 28.74
CA VAL A 98 0.60 24.80 28.28
C VAL A 98 2.06 25.20 28.48
N THR A 99 2.88 25.03 27.46
CA THR A 99 4.21 25.64 27.44
C THR A 99 4.02 27.15 27.34
N GLN A 100 4.03 27.81 28.50
CA GLN A 100 4.15 29.26 28.59
C GLN A 100 5.48 29.65 27.93
N SER A 101 5.41 30.19 26.73
CA SER A 101 6.52 30.79 26.02
C SER A 101 6.98 32.05 26.76
N GLN A 102 8.04 31.94 27.56
CA GLN A 102 8.89 33.08 27.87
C GLN A 102 9.90 33.25 26.73
N GLU A 103 9.93 34.45 26.17
CA GLU A 103 10.85 34.87 25.12
C GLU A 103 12.30 34.88 25.63
N GLN A 104 13.23 34.16 24.99
CA GLN A 104 14.60 34.66 24.82
C GLN A 104 15.32 33.93 23.68
N HIS A 105 15.45 34.65 22.56
CA HIS A 105 16.53 34.69 21.56
C HIS A 105 17.59 33.57 21.56
N ASP A 106 17.63 32.73 20.51
CA ASP A 106 18.79 32.55 19.61
C ASP A 106 18.54 31.47 18.52
N LEU A 107 18.62 31.92 17.26
CA LEU A 107 19.16 31.31 16.03
C LEU A 107 18.82 29.84 15.62
N ASP A 108 18.36 29.74 14.35
CA ASP A 108 18.19 28.56 13.47
C ASP A 108 17.06 27.55 13.76
N SER A 109 15.96 27.62 12.97
CA SER A 109 15.16 26.45 12.51
C SER A 109 13.94 26.84 11.65
N THR A 110 14.17 27.32 10.42
CA THR A 110 13.10 27.59 9.43
C THR A 110 12.38 26.31 8.94
N ALA A 111 12.79 25.12 9.37
CA ALA A 111 12.21 23.84 8.96
C ALA A 111 11.10 23.30 9.89
N HIS A 112 10.80 23.94 11.03
CA HIS A 112 9.77 23.46 11.98
C HIS A 112 8.44 24.22 11.93
N SER A 113 8.39 25.39 11.27
CA SER A 113 7.16 26.20 11.22
C SER A 113 6.06 25.60 10.33
N ILE A 114 6.42 24.90 9.25
CA ILE A 114 5.44 24.46 8.24
C ILE A 114 4.59 23.27 8.74
N THR A 115 5.16 22.38 9.56
CA THR A 115 4.44 21.21 10.09
C THR A 115 3.50 21.59 11.22
N SER A 116 3.90 22.51 12.09
CA SER A 116 3.09 22.98 13.21
C SER A 116 1.80 23.65 12.72
N ASN A 117 1.89 24.48 11.67
CA ASN A 117 0.75 25.24 11.15
C ASN A 117 -0.34 24.34 10.55
N ARG A 118 0.04 23.23 9.91
CA ARG A 118 -0.93 22.30 9.30
C ARG A 118 -1.77 21.57 10.35
N THR A 119 -1.15 21.18 11.47
CA THR A 119 -1.84 20.48 12.56
C THR A 119 -2.86 21.38 13.27
N VAL A 120 -2.56 22.67 13.45
CA VAL A 120 -3.48 23.61 14.11
C VAL A 120 -4.73 23.91 13.28
N LEU A 121 -4.60 23.92 11.94
CA LEU A 121 -5.73 24.14 11.03
C LEU A 121 -6.70 22.96 11.01
N ASP A 122 -6.19 21.72 10.99
CA ASP A 122 -7.04 20.51 11.13
C ASP A 122 -7.72 20.43 12.51
N THR A 123 -7.05 20.93 13.56
CA THR A 123 -7.60 20.96 14.93
C THR A 123 -8.72 22.00 15.08
N THR A 124 -8.56 23.20 14.50
CA THR A 124 -9.55 24.29 14.61
C THR A 124 -10.83 24.01 13.84
N VAL A 125 -10.76 23.36 12.68
CA VAL A 125 -11.95 22.95 11.90
C VAL A 125 -12.74 21.84 12.60
N ALA A 126 -12.07 20.98 13.38
CA ALA A 126 -12.72 19.90 14.10
C ALA A 126 -13.33 20.31 15.45
N ILE A 127 -13.13 21.56 15.89
CA ILE A 127 -13.76 22.09 17.11
C ILE A 127 -15.25 22.46 16.85
N GLU A 128 -15.62 22.84 15.63
CA GLU A 128 -17.01 23.21 15.29
C GLU A 128 -17.93 21.99 15.07
N HIS A 129 -17.37 20.86 14.64
CA HIS A 129 -18.08 19.59 14.52
C HIS A 129 -17.44 18.59 15.48
N LYS A 130 -18.13 18.31 16.59
CA LYS A 130 -17.78 17.49 17.76
C LYS A 130 -17.26 16.05 17.51
N VAL A 131 -16.76 15.73 16.32
CA VAL A 131 -16.21 14.44 15.91
C VAL A 131 -14.99 14.69 15.02
N VAL A 132 -13.78 14.58 15.57
CA VAL A 132 -12.57 14.41 14.77
C VAL A 132 -12.64 12.97 14.21
N PRO A 133 -12.76 12.76 12.89
CA PRO A 133 -12.72 11.41 12.35
C PRO A 133 -11.33 10.81 12.59
N LYS A 134 -11.23 9.88 13.54
CA LYS A 134 -9.99 9.13 13.78
C LYS A 134 -9.75 8.20 12.58
N VAL A 135 -8.60 8.37 11.93
CA VAL A 135 -8.13 7.54 10.82
C VAL A 135 -6.98 6.68 11.33
N GLU A 136 -7.06 5.38 11.12
CA GLU A 136 -5.99 4.43 11.43
C GLU A 136 -5.46 3.82 10.13
N TYR A 137 -4.19 3.43 10.10
CA TYR A 137 -3.60 2.72 8.97
C TYR A 137 -3.05 1.38 9.45
N ARG A 138 -3.43 0.30 8.75
CA ARG A 138 -2.92 -1.04 8.99
C ARG A 138 -1.83 -1.35 7.97
N VAL A 139 -0.63 -1.65 8.47
CA VAL A 139 0.45 -2.20 7.64
C VAL A 139 0.09 -3.63 7.25
N ARG A 140 0.10 -3.91 5.94
CA ARG A 140 -0.26 -5.21 5.37
C ARG A 140 0.97 -6.01 4.94
N ALA A 141 1.90 -5.37 4.24
CA ALA A 141 3.03 -6.06 3.63
C ALA A 141 4.19 -5.10 3.31
N VAL A 142 5.37 -5.66 3.07
CA VAL A 142 6.51 -4.97 2.47
C VAL A 142 6.73 -5.46 1.04
N VAL A 143 7.06 -4.55 0.13
CA VAL A 143 7.39 -4.87 -1.26
C VAL A 143 8.84 -4.47 -1.52
N ARG A 144 9.70 -5.46 -1.79
CA ARG A 144 11.12 -5.23 -2.11
C ARG A 144 11.45 -5.45 -3.58
N ASN A 145 10.58 -6.17 -4.29
CA ASN A 145 10.76 -6.56 -5.67
C ASN A 145 9.49 -6.30 -6.48
N LYS A 146 9.68 -6.06 -7.78
CA LYS A 146 8.61 -6.02 -8.77
C LYS A 146 8.91 -6.93 -9.94
N VAL A 147 7.87 -7.51 -10.53
CA VAL A 147 7.91 -8.14 -11.84
C VAL A 147 7.58 -7.08 -12.87
N LEU A 148 8.54 -6.73 -13.73
CA LEU A 148 8.37 -5.68 -14.74
C LEU A 148 8.19 -6.27 -16.14
N PHE A 149 7.09 -5.90 -16.80
CA PHE A 149 6.77 -6.16 -18.20
C PHE A 149 6.78 -4.86 -19.01
N LYS A 150 7.95 -4.48 -19.54
CA LYS A 150 8.15 -3.24 -20.33
C LYS A 150 8.19 -3.46 -21.84
N ALA A 151 8.36 -4.71 -22.29
CA ALA A 151 8.45 -5.01 -23.71
C ALA A 151 7.04 -5.03 -24.32
N ARG A 152 6.93 -4.64 -25.60
CA ARG A 152 5.66 -4.70 -26.33
C ARG A 152 5.09 -6.13 -26.29
N PRO A 153 3.79 -6.30 -25.99
CA PRO A 153 3.15 -7.61 -25.99
C PRO A 153 3.31 -8.30 -27.34
N LYS A 154 3.74 -9.57 -27.33
CA LYS A 154 3.85 -10.39 -28.54
C LYS A 154 2.56 -11.17 -28.74
N PRO A 155 2.06 -11.33 -29.98
CA PRO A 155 0.92 -12.19 -30.24
C PRO A 155 1.32 -13.65 -29.99
N ILE A 156 0.39 -14.46 -29.50
CA ILE A 156 0.56 -15.91 -29.42
C ILE A 156 0.36 -16.50 -30.81
N ILE A 157 1.42 -17.07 -31.38
CA ILE A 157 1.37 -17.76 -32.68
C ILE A 157 1.19 -19.25 -32.42
N ALA A 158 -0.02 -19.75 -32.62
CA ALA A 158 -0.27 -21.19 -32.62
C ALA A 158 0.04 -21.75 -34.02
N ASN A 159 1.12 -22.54 -34.15
CA ASN A 159 1.32 -23.33 -35.35
C ASN A 159 0.49 -24.61 -35.22
N VAL A 160 -0.77 -24.56 -35.64
CA VAL A 160 -1.58 -25.76 -35.79
C VAL A 160 -1.14 -26.45 -37.08
N SER A 161 -0.58 -27.66 -36.96
CA SER A 161 -0.27 -28.49 -38.11
C SER A 161 -1.56 -28.67 -38.92
N LYS A 162 -1.53 -28.26 -40.20
CA LYS A 162 -2.63 -28.60 -41.12
C LYS A 162 -2.66 -30.12 -41.22
N THR A 163 -3.71 -30.74 -40.70
CA THR A 163 -4.01 -32.13 -41.03
C THR A 163 -4.30 -32.16 -42.53
N VAL A 164 -3.40 -32.78 -43.30
CA VAL A 164 -3.62 -33.15 -44.70
C VAL A 164 -4.36 -34.48 -44.72
#